data_AF-A0A0B2RU73-F1
#
_entry.id   AF-A0A0B2RU73-F1
#
_cell.length_a   1.000
_cell.length_b   1.000
_cell.length_c   1.000
_cell.angle_alpha   90.00
_cell.angle_beta   90.00
_cell.angle_gamma   90.00
#
_symmetry.space_group_name_H-M   'P 1'
#
loop_
_entity.id
_entity.type
_entity.pdbx_description
1 polymer ?
#
loop_
_entity_poly.entity_id
_entity_poly.type
_entity_poly.pdbx_seq_one_letter_code
_entity_poly.pdbx_strand_id
1 'polypeptide(L)'
;MQQIRAEIGAVSKADGSSIFEMGNTEVTAAVYGPREVQNRSQQISSHALVRCEYSLANFSTGDRMRKSKGDRLYLFTCLTS
;
A
#
# COMPACT_ATOMS: atom_id res chain seq x y z
N MET A 1 14.95 -20.22 -10.36
CA MET A 1 14.35 -19.45 -9.26
C MET A 1 14.99 -18.08 -9.25
N GLN A 2 14.19 -17.01 -9.24
CA GLN A 2 14.72 -15.65 -9.10
C GLN A 2 15.08 -15.39 -7.63
N GLN A 3 16.12 -14.60 -7.39
CA GLN A 3 16.47 -14.19 -6.03
C GLN A 3 15.36 -13.32 -5.46
N ILE A 4 14.92 -13.66 -4.25
CA ILE A 4 13.96 -12.88 -3.48
C ILE A 4 14.76 -12.19 -2.38
N ARG A 5 14.64 -10.86 -2.28
CA ARG A 5 15.16 -10.08 -1.16
C ARG A 5 14.01 -9.35 -0.50
N ALA A 6 14.06 -9.28 0.82
CA ALA A 6 13.09 -8.55 1.61
C ALA A 6 13.84 -7.75 2.67
N GLU A 7 13.52 -6.47 2.77
CA GLU A 7 14.04 -5.57 3.79
C GLU A 7 12.85 -4.97 4.56
N ILE A 8 12.97 -4.93 5.89
CA ILE A 8 11.94 -4.41 6.79
C ILE A 8 12.43 -3.06 7.31
N GLY A 9 11.55 -2.06 7.40
CA GLY A 9 11.86 -0.74 7.96
C GLY A 9 12.45 0.25 6.95
N ALA A 10 12.26 0.02 5.65
CA ALA A 10 12.83 0.87 4.59
C ALA A 10 12.31 2.32 4.56
N VAL A 11 11.08 2.56 5.00
CA VAL A 11 10.45 3.89 5.01
C VAL A 11 10.33 4.39 6.45
N SER A 12 11.17 5.36 6.81
CA SER A 12 11.26 5.91 8.17
C SER A 12 10.03 6.71 8.61
N LYS A 13 9.19 7.15 7.66
CA LYS A 13 7.97 7.92 7.92
C LYS A 13 6.75 7.02 8.18
N ALA A 14 6.82 5.74 7.82
CA ALA A 14 5.73 4.80 8.00
C ALA A 14 5.91 4.04 9.33
N ASP A 15 4.81 3.71 9.99
CA ASP A 15 4.81 2.91 11.22
C ASP A 15 5.33 1.48 10.96
N GLY A 16 5.00 0.94 9.78
CA GLY A 16 5.58 -0.29 9.26
C GLY A 16 5.92 -0.11 7.79
N SER A 17 7.07 -0.61 7.36
CA SER A 17 7.44 -0.59 5.95
C SER A 17 8.26 -1.80 5.56
N SER A 18 8.20 -2.16 4.30
CA SER A 18 9.03 -3.22 3.74
C SER A 18 9.29 -2.99 2.25
N ILE A 19 10.45 -3.41 1.79
CA ILE A 19 10.79 -3.53 0.38
C ILE A 19 10.90 -5.00 0.06
N PHE A 20 10.35 -5.39 -1.08
CA PHE A 20 10.43 -6.73 -1.63
C PHE A 20 10.96 -6.65 -3.05
N GLU A 21 12.09 -7.31 -3.28
CA GLU A 21 12.71 -7.42 -4.60
C GLU A 21 12.61 -8.86 -5.09
N MET A 22 12.10 -9.04 -6.29
CA MET A 22 12.05 -10.33 -6.99
C MET A 22 12.48 -10.15 -8.44
N GLY A 23 13.73 -10.50 -8.72
CA GLY A 23 14.32 -10.30 -10.05
C GLY A 23 14.35 -8.81 -10.42
N ASN A 24 13.57 -8.40 -11.43
CA ASN A 24 13.48 -7.01 -11.89
C ASN A 24 12.29 -6.25 -11.29
N THR A 25 11.54 -6.89 -10.39
CA THR A 25 10.37 -6.29 -9.75
C THR A 25 10.74 -5.86 -8.34
N GLU A 26 10.66 -4.57 -8.08
CA GLU A 26 10.80 -3.98 -6.76
C GLU A 26 9.43 -3.46 -6.31
N VAL A 27 9.02 -3.82 -5.09
CA VAL A 27 7.75 -3.41 -4.48
C VAL A 27 8.04 -2.83 -3.11
N THR A 28 7.53 -1.64 -2.83
CA THR A 28 7.57 -1.01 -1.51
C THR A 28 6.18 -1.02 -0.89
N ALA A 29 6.05 -1.57 0.30
CA ALA A 29 4.83 -1.51 1.10
C ALA A 29 5.05 -0.63 2.33
N ALA A 30 4.12 0.28 2.59
CA ALA A 30 4.12 1.15 3.75
C ALA A 30 2.75 1.11 4.43
N VAL A 31 2.76 0.81 5.72
CA VAL A 31 1.61 0.84 6.62
C VAL A 31 1.75 2.08 7.49
N TYR A 32 0.76 2.94 7.38
CA TYR A 32 0.57 4.06 8.30
C TYR A 32 -0.52 3.63 9.26
N GLY A 33 -0.24 3.76 10.55
CA GLY A 33 -0.99 3.17 11.65
C GLY A 33 -2.45 3.59 11.72
N PRO A 34 -3.17 3.14 12.76
CA PRO A 34 -4.56 3.51 12.96
C PRO A 34 -4.67 5.02 13.17
N ARG A 35 -5.01 5.72 12.09
CA ARG A 35 -5.24 7.17 12.08
C ARG A 35 -6.74 7.44 12.09
N GLU A 36 -7.12 8.55 12.70
CA GLU A 36 -8.50 8.98 12.70
C GLU A 36 -8.98 9.21 11.25
N VAL A 37 -10.18 8.72 10.96
CA VAL A 37 -10.77 8.83 9.62
C VAL A 37 -11.13 10.30 9.39
N GLN A 38 -10.44 10.96 8.47
CA GLN A 38 -10.70 12.38 8.14
C GLN A 38 -12.16 12.65 7.72
N ASN A 39 -12.80 11.68 7.06
CA ASN A 39 -14.20 11.78 6.66
C ASN A 39 -15.10 11.18 7.74
N ARG A 40 -15.75 12.03 8.53
CA ARG A 40 -16.74 11.62 9.54
C ARG A 40 -17.84 10.69 8.99
N SER A 41 -18.20 10.82 7.72
CA SER A 41 -19.21 9.96 7.06
C SER A 41 -18.78 8.50 6.90
N GLN A 42 -17.48 8.22 6.92
CA GLN A 42 -16.90 6.87 6.81
C GLN A 42 -16.44 6.34 8.18
N GLN A 43 -16.66 7.12 9.24
CA GLN A 43 -16.28 6.79 10.60
C GLN A 43 -17.32 5.82 11.18
N ILE A 44 -17.00 4.53 11.09
CA ILE A 44 -17.79 3.48 11.75
C ILE A 44 -17.15 3.24 13.11
N SER A 45 -17.87 3.51 14.20
CA SER A 45 -17.33 3.39 15.57
C SER A 45 -16.95 1.95 15.95
N SER A 46 -17.53 0.97 15.27
CA SER A 46 -17.41 -0.45 15.60
C SER A 46 -16.28 -1.17 14.87
N HIS A 47 -15.67 -0.57 13.84
CA HIS A 47 -14.74 -1.27 12.93
C HIS A 47 -13.55 -0.40 12.51
N ALA A 48 -12.43 -1.07 12.21
CA ALA A 48 -11.28 -0.43 11.61
C ALA A 48 -11.39 -0.48 10.07
N LEU A 49 -11.15 0.68 9.43
CA LEU A 49 -11.13 0.80 7.98
C LEU A 49 -9.70 0.64 7.48
N VAL A 50 -9.44 -0.43 6.72
CA VAL A 50 -8.14 -0.66 6.08
C VAL A 50 -8.23 -0.23 4.62
N ARG A 51 -7.45 0.79 4.26
CA ARG A 51 -7.34 1.27 2.89
C ARG A 51 -6.03 0.78 2.27
N CYS A 52 -6.15 -0.06 1.26
CA CYS A 52 -5.02 -0.52 0.45
C CYS A 52 -5.02 0.26 -0.87
N GLU A 53 -3.93 0.98 -1.13
CA GLU A 53 -3.70 1.69 -2.39
C GLU A 53 -2.53 1.03 -3.11
N TYR A 54 -2.75 0.63 -4.36
CA TYR A 54 -1.72 0.08 -5.22
C TYR A 54 -1.39 1.11 -6.30
N SER A 55 -0.15 1.59 -6.30
CA SER A 55 0.35 2.54 -7.29
C SER A 55 1.60 1.99 -7.96
N LEU A 56 1.64 2.03 -9.30
CA LEU A 56 2.84 1.75 -10.07
C LEU A 56 3.62 3.03 -10.32
N ALA A 57 4.94 2.98 -10.14
CA ALA A 57 5.79 4.10 -10.49
C ALA A 57 5.80 4.33 -12.00
N ASN A 58 5.79 5.58 -12.45
CA ASN A 58 5.70 5.89 -13.89
C ASN A 58 6.88 5.36 -14.72
N PHE A 59 7.99 5.00 -14.06
CA PHE A 59 9.20 4.44 -14.67
C PHE A 59 9.27 2.90 -14.57
N SER A 60 8.29 2.23 -13.96
CA SER A 60 8.33 0.78 -13.74
C SER A 60 8.04 -0.04 -15.01
N THR A 61 7.44 0.57 -16.03
CA THR A 61 7.08 -0.10 -17.29
C THR A 61 7.81 0.57 -18.45
N GLY A 62 8.36 -0.23 -19.37
CA GLY A 62 9.12 0.26 -20.54
C GLY A 62 8.30 1.12 -21.52
N ASP A 63 6.97 0.98 -21.49
CA ASP A 63 6.04 1.90 -22.15
C ASP A 63 5.43 2.83 -21.08
N ARG A 64 5.62 4.14 -21.25
CA ARG A 64 5.22 5.15 -20.26
C ARG A 64 3.71 5.17 -20.13
N MET A 65 3.18 4.49 -19.10
CA MET A 65 1.75 4.42 -18.84
C MET A 65 1.20 5.84 -18.58
N ARG A 66 0.37 6.36 -19.50
CA ARG A 66 -0.49 7.52 -19.22
C ARG A 66 -1.42 7.09 -18.10
N LYS A 67 -1.39 7.79 -16.95
CA LYS A 67 -2.20 7.48 -15.76
C LYS A 67 -3.63 7.08 -16.12
N SER A 68 -3.91 5.78 -16.16
CA SER A 68 -5.27 5.26 -16.20
C SER A 68 -5.79 5.33 -14.78
N LYS A 69 -6.93 6.00 -14.58
CA LYS A 69 -7.74 5.99 -13.34
C LYS A 69 -8.15 4.56 -12.99
N GLY A 70 -7.22 3.76 -12.50
CA GLY A 70 -7.37 2.34 -12.22
C GLY A 70 -6.71 1.95 -10.92
N ASP A 71 -6.40 2.92 -10.05
CA ASP A 71 -6.04 2.67 -8.66
C ASP A 71 -7.26 2.02 -8.01
N ARG A 72 -7.28 0.69 -8.02
CA ARG A 72 -8.30 -0.10 -7.33
C ARG A 72 -8.06 0.09 -5.84
N LEU A 73 -8.71 1.11 -5.29
CA LEU A 73 -8.82 1.29 -3.86
C LEU A 73 -9.65 0.14 -3.33
N TYR A 74 -8.97 -0.88 -2.81
CA TYR A 74 -9.64 -1.94 -2.08
C TYR A 74 -9.78 -1.46 -0.63
N LEU A 75 -11.03 -1.20 -0.26
CA LEU A 75 -11.40 -0.80 1.08
C LEU A 75 -11.88 -2.05 1.80
N PHE A 76 -11.04 -2.57 2.70
CA PHE A 76 -11.36 -3.74 3.50
C PHE A 76 -11.78 -3.27 4.89
N THR A 77 -12.97 -3.69 5.32
CA THR A 77 -13.47 -3.44 6.68
C THR A 77 -13.04 -4.62 7.53
N CYS A 78 -12.05 -4.43 8.40
CA CYS A 78 -11.65 -5.47 9.34
C CYS A 78 -12.60 -5.42 10.54
N LEU A 79 -13.33 -6.52 10.77
CA LEU A 79 -14.08 -6.76 12.00
C LEU A 79 -13.07 -6.91 13.15
N THR A 80 -13.00 -5.91 14.03
CA THR A 80 -12.37 -6.08 15.34
C THR A 80 -13.32 -6.91 16.19
N SER A 81 -12.90 -8.14 16.53
CA SER A 81 -13.62 -9.04 17.45
C SER A 81 -13.64 -8.49 18.87
#